data_AF-A0A914S466-F1
#
_entry.id   AF-A0A914S466-F1
#
_cell.length_a   1.000
_cell.length_b   1.000
_cell.length_c   1.000
_cell.angle_alpha   90.00
_cell.angle_beta   90.00
_cell.angle_gamma   90.00
#
_symmetry.space_group_name_H-M   'P 1'
#
loop_
_entity.id
_entity.type
_entity.pdbx_description
1 polymer ?
#
loop_
_entity_poly.entity_id
_entity_poly.type
_entity_poly.pdbx_seq_one_letter_code
_entity_poly.pdbx_strand_id
1 'polypeptide(L)'
;MDVFGINATVRAPEWIGLHKTDKVFTYTRDYILLTILFAFRAIVELRQSLYRYEHGDLTPIRGVLFSNITRKDADIDMLNCLKYFANFFFYRFGLEVCRVTAVITIGLRSDLISVIYAAFLLATLSLKRKTIAQIWPYSTTCLAVLFAFQYTLCVGIPKAFCHVYPWTNWDHNMIEWLFLPDFMIPPNPVKLYGNPFLMEFEAALVPV
;
A
#
# COMPACT_ATOMS: atom_id res chain seq x y z
N MET A 1 33.84 -6.02 -19.64
CA MET A 1 32.47 -6.24 -19.15
C MET A 1 32.26 -7.73 -19.15
N ASP A 2 32.25 -8.35 -17.98
CA ASP A 2 31.89 -9.77 -17.90
C ASP A 2 30.45 -9.94 -18.38
N VAL A 3 30.08 -11.14 -18.81
CA VAL A 3 28.74 -11.51 -19.32
C VAL A 3 27.58 -11.08 -18.38
N PHE A 4 27.91 -10.74 -17.12
CA PHE A 4 26.99 -10.32 -16.08
C PHE A 4 27.04 -8.81 -15.72
N GLY A 5 27.97 -8.02 -16.30
CA GLY A 5 28.17 -6.62 -15.94
C GLY A 5 28.69 -6.38 -14.50
N ILE A 6 29.18 -7.43 -13.83
CA ILE A 6 29.57 -7.39 -12.41
C ILE A 6 31.10 -7.27 -12.29
N ASN A 7 31.61 -6.06 -12.03
CA ASN A 7 33.03 -5.83 -11.72
C ASN A 7 33.40 -6.09 -10.24
N ALA A 8 32.48 -6.64 -9.43
CA ALA A 8 32.62 -6.76 -7.97
C ALA A 8 32.29 -8.17 -7.45
N THR A 9 32.93 -8.59 -6.36
CA THR A 9 32.60 -9.83 -5.65
C THR A 9 31.14 -9.80 -5.20
N VAL A 10 30.33 -10.77 -5.65
CA VAL A 10 28.93 -10.88 -5.25
C VAL A 10 28.82 -11.20 -3.76
N ARG A 11 28.24 -10.29 -2.97
CA ARG A 11 28.06 -10.46 -1.53
C ARG A 11 26.62 -10.88 -1.21
N ALA A 12 26.44 -12.11 -0.76
CA ALA A 12 25.14 -12.64 -0.32
C ALA A 12 24.44 -11.78 0.76
N PRO A 13 25.14 -11.15 1.74
CA PRO A 13 24.49 -10.32 2.76
C PRO A 13 23.80 -9.07 2.22
N GLU A 14 24.27 -8.52 1.09
CA GLU A 14 23.71 -7.30 0.51
C GLU A 14 22.31 -7.54 -0.05
N TRP A 15 22.02 -8.73 -0.57
CA TRP A 15 20.69 -9.10 -1.04
C TRP A 15 19.68 -9.22 0.11
N ILE A 16 20.14 -9.61 1.31
CA ILE A 16 19.34 -9.64 2.54
C ILE A 16 19.13 -8.21 3.10
N GLY A 17 19.83 -7.21 2.54
CA GLY A 17 19.75 -5.81 2.96
C GLY A 17 20.79 -5.41 4.00
N LEU A 18 21.76 -6.28 4.31
CA LEU A 18 22.86 -5.95 5.22
C LEU A 18 24.00 -5.27 4.47
N HIS A 19 24.14 -3.96 4.71
CA HIS A 19 25.20 -3.16 4.12
C HIS A 19 26.22 -2.74 5.18
N LYS A 20 27.50 -2.92 4.87
CA LYS A 20 28.59 -2.39 5.69
C LYS A 20 28.60 -0.86 5.55
N THR A 21 28.38 -0.14 6.65
CA THR A 21 28.34 1.32 6.67
C THR A 21 29.09 1.85 7.89
N ASP A 22 29.81 2.96 7.70
CA ASP A 22 30.50 3.65 8.79
C ASP A 22 29.56 4.59 9.55
N LYS A 23 28.40 4.92 8.96
CA LYS A 23 27.38 5.82 9.53
C LYS A 23 26.13 5.05 9.94
N VAL A 24 26.24 4.28 11.03
CA VAL A 24 25.17 3.42 11.55
C VAL A 24 23.87 4.19 11.82
N PHE A 25 23.95 5.37 12.42
CA PHE A 25 22.76 6.18 12.75
C PHE A 25 21.94 6.58 11.52
N THR A 26 22.58 6.95 10.40
CA THR A 26 21.87 7.30 9.16
C THR A 26 21.18 6.07 8.57
N TYR A 27 21.85 4.91 8.61
CA TYR A 27 21.32 3.65 8.08
C TYR A 27 20.14 3.12 8.89
N THR A 28 20.15 3.28 10.22
CA THR A 28 19.07 2.79 11.10
C THR A 28 17.99 3.84 11.37
N ARG A 29 18.11 5.06 10.84
CA ARG A 29 17.21 6.19 11.11
C ARG A 29 15.73 5.82 10.88
N ASP A 30 15.41 5.26 9.72
CA ASP A 30 14.03 4.97 9.34
C ASP A 30 13.43 3.86 10.21
N TYR A 31 14.23 2.85 10.57
CA TYR A 31 13.82 1.79 11.49
C TYR A 31 13.56 2.30 12.92
N ILE A 32 14.37 3.25 13.39
CA ILE A 32 14.16 3.92 14.67
C ILE A 32 12.85 4.72 14.64
N LEU A 33 12.62 5.49 13.58
CA LEU A 33 11.38 6.26 13.40
C LEU A 33 10.14 5.36 13.36
N LEU A 34 10.20 4.24 12.63
CA LEU A 34 9.12 3.24 12.60
C LEU A 34 8.85 2.64 13.98
N THR A 35 9.92 2.33 14.74
CA THR A 35 9.79 1.78 16.09
C THR A 35 9.16 2.79 17.05
N ILE A 36 9.57 4.06 16.98
CA ILE A 36 8.95 5.15 17.75
C ILE A 36 7.47 5.29 17.39
N LEU A 37 7.12 5.20 16.10
CA LEU A 37 5.73 5.28 15.65
C LEU A 37 4.88 4.12 16.21
N PHE A 38 5.39 2.88 16.18
CA PHE A 38 4.70 1.73 16.77
C PHE A 38 4.56 1.84 18.29
N ALA A 39 5.61 2.28 18.98
CA ALA A 39 5.56 2.53 20.41
C ALA A 39 4.54 3.62 20.75
N PHE A 40 4.52 4.72 20.00
CA PHE A 40 3.56 5.81 20.17
C PHE A 40 2.12 5.32 19.99
N ARG A 41 1.85 4.54 18.94
CA ARG A 41 0.54 3.91 18.74
C ARG A 41 0.13 3.05 19.95
N ALA A 42 1.02 2.18 20.42
CA ALA A 42 0.74 1.32 21.58
C ALA A 42 0.50 2.14 22.86
N ILE A 43 1.24 3.23 23.06
CA ILE A 43 1.04 4.16 24.18
C ILE A 43 -0.32 4.84 24.09
N VAL A 44 -0.74 5.30 22.90
CA VAL A 44 -2.05 5.92 22.70
C VAL A 44 -3.18 4.91 22.98
N GLU A 45 -3.08 3.70 22.44
CA GLU A 45 -4.07 2.63 22.68
C GLU A 45 -4.16 2.28 24.17
N LEU A 46 -3.02 2.20 24.87
CA LEU A 46 -2.95 1.96 26.31
C LEU A 46 -3.59 3.10 27.11
N ARG A 47 -3.22 4.36 26.81
CA ARG A 47 -3.77 5.55 27.48
C ARG A 47 -5.28 5.63 27.31
N GLN A 48 -5.77 5.40 26.09
CA GLN A 48 -7.20 5.36 25.80
C GLN A 48 -7.90 4.23 26.57
N SER A 49 -7.26 3.07 26.72
CA SER A 49 -7.81 1.93 27.48
C SER A 49 -7.91 2.23 28.98
N LEU A 50 -6.83 2.78 29.57
CA LEU A 50 -6.79 3.15 30.99
C LEU A 50 -7.81 4.23 31.33
N TYR A 51 -7.89 5.28 30.51
CA TYR A 51 -8.86 6.34 30.69
C TYR A 51 -10.31 5.81 30.74
N ARG A 52 -10.64 4.89 29.81
CA ARG A 52 -11.96 4.24 29.78
C ARG A 52 -12.21 3.37 31.01
N TYR A 53 -11.20 2.64 31.48
CA TYR A 53 -11.32 1.80 32.68
C TYR A 53 -11.63 2.64 33.92
N GLU A 54 -10.95 3.77 34.09
CA GLU A 54 -11.16 4.67 35.24
C GLU A 54 -12.53 5.36 35.21
N HIS A 55 -13.05 5.71 34.03
CA HIS A 55 -14.32 6.41 33.88
C HIS A 55 -15.53 5.49 33.68
N GLY A 56 -15.31 4.17 33.55
CA GLY A 56 -16.35 3.19 33.27
C GLY A 56 -16.98 3.34 31.87
N ASP A 57 -16.29 4.00 30.94
CA ASP A 57 -16.81 4.29 29.60
C ASP A 57 -16.80 3.03 28.72
N LEU A 58 -17.91 2.81 28.02
CA LEU A 58 -18.02 1.75 27.01
C LEU A 58 -17.05 2.00 25.85
N THR A 59 -16.55 0.93 25.23
CA THR A 59 -15.75 1.06 24.01
C THR A 59 -16.57 1.75 22.92
N PRO A 60 -16.14 2.93 22.43
CA PRO A 60 -16.89 3.64 21.40
C PRO A 60 -17.00 2.78 20.14
N ILE A 61 -18.09 2.94 19.41
CA ILE A 61 -18.27 2.29 18.10
C ILE A 61 -17.08 2.69 17.22
N ARG A 62 -16.38 1.68 16.71
CA ARG A 62 -15.16 1.85 15.91
C ARG A 62 -15.46 2.77 14.72
N GLY A 63 -14.68 3.85 14.57
CA GLY A 63 -14.77 4.76 13.42
C GLY A 63 -15.60 6.03 13.61
N VAL A 64 -16.14 6.32 14.81
CA VAL A 64 -16.86 7.57 15.09
C VAL A 64 -16.06 8.45 16.05
N LEU A 65 -15.69 9.66 15.59
CA LEU A 65 -14.92 10.64 16.38
C LEU A 65 -15.84 11.52 17.24
N PHE A 66 -16.99 11.92 16.71
CA PHE A 66 -18.00 12.72 17.41
C PHE A 66 -19.32 11.96 17.52
N SER A 67 -19.61 11.35 18.67
CA SER A 67 -20.83 10.57 18.91
C SER A 67 -22.12 11.41 18.88
N ASN A 68 -22.03 12.72 19.13
CA ASN A 68 -23.18 13.62 19.25
C ASN A 68 -23.75 14.11 17.90
N ILE A 69 -23.21 13.69 16.76
CA ILE A 69 -23.58 14.26 15.46
C ILE A 69 -24.32 13.24 14.62
N THR A 70 -25.60 13.52 14.41
CA THR A 70 -26.48 12.71 13.58
C THR A 70 -26.64 13.32 12.19
N ARG A 71 -27.19 12.55 11.24
CA ARG A 71 -27.45 13.03 9.87
C ARG A 71 -28.32 14.29 9.83
N LYS A 72 -29.20 14.46 10.82
CA LYS A 72 -30.12 15.61 10.93
C LYS A 72 -29.37 16.90 11.27
N ASP A 73 -28.30 16.81 12.04
CA ASP A 73 -27.50 17.97 12.47
C ASP A 73 -26.59 18.51 11.35
N ALA A 74 -26.33 17.70 10.33
CA ALA A 74 -25.53 18.08 9.17
C ALA A 74 -26.20 19.15 8.29
N ASP A 75 -27.54 19.26 8.33
CA ASP A 75 -28.28 20.22 7.51
C ASP A 75 -28.55 21.55 8.25
N ILE A 76 -28.13 21.66 9.52
CA ILE A 76 -28.39 22.83 10.39
C ILE A 76 -27.27 23.87 10.26
N ASP A 77 -26.00 23.44 10.40
CA ASP A 77 -24.84 24.32 10.41
C ASP A 77 -23.67 23.74 9.60
N MET A 78 -22.90 24.60 8.93
CA MET A 78 -21.71 24.20 8.17
C MET A 78 -20.65 23.50 9.05
N LEU A 79 -20.51 23.92 10.31
CA LEU A 79 -19.61 23.28 11.29
C LEU A 79 -20.07 21.87 11.66
N ASN A 80 -21.37 21.65 11.85
CA ASN A 80 -21.92 20.33 12.15
C ASN A 80 -21.87 19.42 10.91
N CYS A 81 -22.03 19.99 9.71
CA CYS A 81 -21.78 19.31 8.44
C CYS A 81 -20.33 18.83 8.32
N LEU A 82 -19.33 19.68 8.61
CA LEU A 82 -17.92 19.28 8.54
C LEU A 82 -17.59 18.17 9.53
N LYS A 83 -18.11 18.25 10.77
CA LYS A 83 -17.93 17.19 11.76
C LYS A 83 -18.63 15.88 11.36
N TYR A 84 -19.80 15.96 10.72
CA TYR A 84 -20.48 14.80 10.15
C TYR A 84 -19.65 14.16 9.02
N PHE A 85 -19.08 14.98 8.12
CA PHE A 85 -18.15 14.50 7.11
C PHE A 85 -16.92 13.85 7.73
N ALA A 86 -16.30 14.44 8.76
CA ALA A 86 -15.15 13.83 9.42
C ALA A 86 -15.44 12.43 9.98
N ASN A 87 -16.68 12.17 10.44
CA ASN A 87 -17.11 10.85 10.89
C ASN A 87 -17.43 9.88 9.73
N PHE A 88 -18.15 10.33 8.69
CA PHE A 88 -18.79 9.45 7.70
C PHE A 88 -18.28 9.61 6.26
N PHE A 89 -17.23 10.40 6.03
CA PHE A 89 -16.69 10.66 4.69
C PHE A 89 -16.33 9.35 3.99
N PHE A 90 -15.52 8.51 4.63
CA PHE A 90 -15.07 7.26 4.03
C PHE A 90 -16.20 6.22 3.91
N TYR A 91 -17.15 6.23 4.84
CA TYR A 91 -18.35 5.39 4.75
C TYR A 91 -19.21 5.73 3.52
N ARG A 92 -19.33 7.03 3.17
CA ARG A 92 -20.19 7.47 2.07
C ARG A 92 -19.50 7.49 0.71
N PHE A 93 -18.24 7.90 0.68
CA PHE A 93 -17.45 8.14 -0.53
C PHE A 93 -16.27 7.17 -0.72
N GLY A 94 -16.12 6.15 0.14
CA GLY A 94 -14.95 5.28 0.11
C GLY A 94 -14.76 4.56 -1.22
N LEU A 95 -15.84 4.10 -1.87
CA LEU A 95 -15.76 3.47 -3.20
C LEU A 95 -15.30 4.45 -4.28
N GLU A 96 -15.80 5.69 -4.23
CA GLU A 96 -15.39 6.75 -5.14
C GLU A 96 -13.92 7.13 -4.93
N VAL A 97 -13.48 7.22 -3.67
CA VAL A 97 -12.07 7.47 -3.31
C VAL A 97 -11.18 6.34 -3.82
N CYS A 98 -11.57 5.07 -3.63
CA CYS A 98 -10.80 3.93 -4.16
C CYS A 98 -10.65 3.98 -5.68
N ARG A 99 -11.72 4.33 -6.41
CA ARG A 99 -11.67 4.49 -7.86
C ARG A 99 -10.77 5.63 -8.30
N VAL A 100 -10.82 6.78 -7.62
CA VAL A 100 -9.94 7.93 -7.90
C VAL A 100 -8.48 7.57 -7.64
N THR A 101 -8.19 6.94 -6.49
CA THR A 101 -6.84 6.47 -6.15
C THR A 101 -6.34 5.45 -7.16
N ALA A 102 -7.17 4.52 -7.62
CA ALA A 102 -6.80 3.57 -8.66
C ALA A 102 -6.46 4.26 -9.99
N VAL A 103 -7.23 5.27 -10.41
CA VAL A 103 -6.91 6.08 -11.60
C VAL A 103 -5.58 6.82 -11.43
N ILE A 104 -5.31 7.38 -10.25
CA ILE A 104 -4.02 8.05 -9.96
C ILE A 104 -2.88 7.04 -10.04
N THR A 105 -3.01 5.87 -9.42
CA THR A 105 -1.99 4.81 -9.45
C THR A 105 -1.73 4.32 -10.88
N ILE A 106 -2.77 4.18 -11.71
CA ILE A 106 -2.63 3.85 -13.14
C ILE A 106 -1.95 5.00 -13.91
N GLY A 107 -2.30 6.25 -13.64
CA GLY A 107 -1.71 7.41 -14.32
C GLY A 107 -0.23 7.63 -13.98
N LEU A 108 0.15 7.34 -12.74
CA LEU A 108 1.55 7.40 -12.29
C LEU A 108 2.39 6.21 -12.79
N ARG A 109 1.75 5.14 -13.28
CA ARG A 109 2.39 3.87 -13.62
C ARG A 109 2.10 3.46 -15.07
N SER A 110 3.12 3.44 -15.92
CA SER A 110 2.97 3.10 -17.35
C SER A 110 3.57 1.72 -17.67
N ASP A 111 3.00 0.65 -17.12
CA ASP A 111 3.47 -0.73 -17.32
C ASP A 111 2.33 -1.75 -17.36
N LEU A 112 2.63 -3.02 -17.64
CA LEU A 112 1.64 -4.09 -17.78
C LEU A 112 0.72 -4.22 -16.55
N ILE A 113 1.26 -3.99 -15.36
CA ILE A 113 0.49 -4.09 -14.12
C ILE A 113 -0.57 -2.98 -14.06
N SER A 114 -0.30 -1.79 -14.59
CA SER A 114 -1.32 -0.75 -14.65
C SER A 114 -2.48 -1.11 -15.59
N VAL A 115 -2.23 -1.92 -16.62
CA VAL A 115 -3.30 -2.51 -17.46
C VAL A 115 -4.17 -3.48 -16.65
N ILE A 116 -3.57 -4.31 -15.79
CA ILE A 116 -4.30 -5.21 -14.88
C ILE A 116 -5.17 -4.39 -13.92
N TYR A 117 -4.61 -3.33 -13.31
CA TYR A 117 -5.38 -2.42 -12.45
C TYR A 117 -6.50 -1.69 -13.22
N ALA A 118 -6.27 -1.31 -14.48
CA ALA A 118 -7.29 -0.68 -15.32
C ALA A 118 -8.44 -1.67 -15.65
N ALA A 119 -8.12 -2.92 -15.96
CA ALA A 119 -9.12 -3.96 -16.17
C ALA A 119 -9.95 -4.20 -14.89
N PHE A 120 -9.27 -4.23 -13.74
CA PHE A 120 -9.93 -4.33 -12.44
C PHE A 120 -10.86 -3.12 -12.18
N LEU A 121 -10.39 -1.90 -12.44
CA LEU A 121 -11.18 -0.68 -12.33
C LEU A 121 -12.44 -0.72 -13.23
N LEU A 122 -12.29 -1.09 -14.50
CA LEU A 122 -13.41 -1.23 -15.43
C LEU A 122 -14.46 -2.26 -14.96
N ALA A 123 -14.01 -3.38 -14.39
CA ALA A 123 -14.91 -4.36 -13.79
C ALA A 123 -15.68 -3.75 -12.61
N THR A 124 -15.02 -3.01 -11.71
CA THR A 124 -15.70 -2.36 -10.58
C THR A 124 -16.61 -1.18 -10.98
N LEU A 125 -16.41 -0.58 -12.15
CA LEU A 125 -17.29 0.45 -12.70
C LEU A 125 -18.57 -0.13 -13.30
N SER A 126 -18.46 -1.31 -13.91
CA SER A 126 -19.57 -1.97 -14.61
C SER A 126 -20.53 -2.71 -13.67
N LEU A 127 -20.11 -3.00 -12.44
CA LEU A 127 -20.88 -3.75 -11.45
C LEU A 127 -21.72 -2.85 -10.53
N LYS A 128 -22.85 -3.38 -10.06
CA LYS A 128 -23.70 -2.71 -9.06
C LYS A 128 -23.08 -2.81 -7.66
N ARG A 129 -23.32 -1.83 -6.80
CA ARG A 129 -22.80 -1.79 -5.41
C ARG A 129 -23.03 -3.07 -4.62
N LYS A 130 -24.18 -3.74 -4.78
CA LYS A 130 -24.49 -5.01 -4.11
C LYS A 130 -23.54 -6.15 -4.52
N THR A 131 -23.24 -6.24 -5.82
CA THR A 131 -22.33 -7.26 -6.36
C THR A 131 -20.88 -6.92 -6.02
N ILE A 132 -20.53 -5.64 -6.06
CA ILE A 132 -19.21 -5.15 -5.63
C ILE A 132 -18.96 -5.57 -4.19
N ALA A 133 -19.90 -5.35 -3.27
CA ALA A 133 -19.76 -5.74 -1.86
C ALA A 133 -19.48 -7.25 -1.67
N GLN A 134 -20.07 -8.11 -2.51
CA GLN A 134 -19.83 -9.56 -2.46
C GLN A 134 -18.44 -9.95 -2.98
N ILE A 135 -17.95 -9.27 -4.03
CA ILE A 135 -16.67 -9.58 -4.68
C ILE A 135 -15.50 -8.86 -4.00
N TRP A 136 -15.77 -7.78 -3.26
CA TRP A 136 -14.78 -6.91 -2.61
C TRP A 136 -13.67 -7.66 -1.86
N PRO A 137 -13.96 -8.58 -0.91
CA PRO A 137 -12.89 -9.26 -0.17
C PRO A 137 -11.97 -10.11 -1.06
N TYR A 138 -12.53 -10.73 -2.10
CA TYR A 138 -11.75 -11.49 -3.08
C TYR A 138 -10.85 -10.58 -3.91
N SER A 139 -11.39 -9.42 -4.31
CA SER A 139 -10.65 -8.39 -5.02
C SER A 139 -9.49 -7.84 -4.19
N THR A 140 -9.72 -7.44 -2.94
CA THR A 140 -8.68 -6.91 -2.06
C THR A 140 -7.59 -7.96 -1.81
N THR A 141 -7.97 -9.22 -1.63
CA THR A 141 -7.02 -10.34 -1.50
C THR A 141 -6.19 -10.51 -2.78
N CYS A 142 -6.83 -10.45 -3.95
CA CYS A 142 -6.14 -10.53 -5.24
C CYS A 142 -5.12 -9.39 -5.41
N LEU A 143 -5.49 -8.16 -5.05
CA LEU A 143 -4.57 -7.02 -5.10
C LEU A 143 -3.39 -7.16 -4.13
N ALA A 144 -3.63 -7.70 -2.94
CA ALA A 144 -2.55 -7.98 -1.97
C ALA A 144 -1.56 -9.03 -2.50
N VAL A 145 -2.05 -10.10 -3.12
CA VAL A 145 -1.21 -11.12 -3.77
C VAL A 145 -0.42 -10.52 -4.95
N LEU A 146 -1.08 -9.72 -5.78
CA LEU A 146 -0.41 -9.02 -6.89
C LEU A 146 0.70 -8.08 -6.40
N PHE A 147 0.50 -7.41 -5.27
CA PHE A 147 1.53 -6.56 -4.68
C PHE A 147 2.71 -7.36 -4.11
N ALA A 148 2.44 -8.45 -3.40
CA ALA A 148 3.49 -9.35 -2.92
C ALA A 148 4.32 -9.92 -4.10
N PHE A 149 3.64 -10.24 -5.21
CA PHE A 149 4.30 -10.65 -6.44
C PHE A 149 5.19 -9.53 -7.02
N GLN A 150 4.69 -8.30 -7.14
CA GLN A 150 5.48 -7.15 -7.61
C GLN A 150 6.69 -6.87 -6.72
N TYR A 151 6.55 -6.97 -5.40
CA TYR A 151 7.65 -6.82 -4.47
C TYR A 151 8.72 -7.89 -4.71
N THR A 152 8.30 -9.14 -4.91
CA THR A 152 9.20 -10.26 -5.22
C THR A 152 9.96 -10.02 -6.53
N LEU A 153 9.30 -9.46 -7.57
CA LEU A 153 9.97 -9.07 -8.81
C LEU A 153 10.99 -7.95 -8.58
N CYS A 154 10.72 -6.99 -7.72
CA CYS A 154 11.69 -5.94 -7.38
C CYS A 154 12.92 -6.46 -6.62
N VAL A 155 12.72 -7.43 -5.73
CA VAL A 155 13.83 -8.07 -4.99
C VAL A 155 14.68 -8.96 -5.91
N GLY A 156 14.03 -9.64 -6.86
CA GLY A 156 14.69 -10.53 -7.81
C GLY A 156 15.38 -11.72 -7.13
N ILE A 157 16.15 -12.46 -7.93
CA ILE A 157 16.89 -13.65 -7.49
C ILE A 157 18.24 -13.19 -6.92
N PRO A 158 18.76 -13.81 -5.84
CA PRO A 158 20.10 -13.52 -5.37
C PRO A 158 21.14 -13.72 -6.48
N LYS A 159 21.98 -12.70 -6.71
CA LYS A 159 23.10 -12.76 -7.66
C LYS A 159 24.08 -13.91 -7.34
N ALA A 160 24.07 -14.42 -6.11
CA ALA A 160 24.90 -15.54 -5.66
C ALA A 160 24.59 -16.86 -6.38
N PHE A 161 23.40 -17.01 -6.96
CA PHE A 161 23.03 -18.20 -7.73
C PHE A 161 23.65 -18.25 -9.12
N CYS A 162 24.27 -17.16 -9.60
CA CYS A 162 24.92 -17.08 -10.92
C CYS A 162 24.01 -17.50 -12.10
N HIS A 163 22.70 -17.40 -11.94
CA HIS A 163 21.72 -17.67 -12.99
C HIS A 163 21.30 -16.37 -13.67
N VAL A 164 21.24 -16.38 -15.00
CA VAL A 164 20.78 -15.25 -15.81
C VAL A 164 19.28 -15.40 -16.07
N TYR A 165 18.56 -14.28 -16.08
CA TYR A 165 17.17 -14.26 -16.48
C TYR A 165 17.01 -14.61 -17.96
N PRO A 166 15.97 -15.38 -18.35
CA PRO A 166 15.82 -15.84 -19.73
C PRO A 166 15.47 -14.73 -20.74
N TRP A 167 15.09 -13.54 -20.27
CA TRP A 167 14.73 -12.37 -21.09
C TRP A 167 15.86 -11.34 -21.23
N THR A 168 17.11 -11.68 -20.91
CA THR A 168 18.26 -10.77 -21.06
C THR A 168 18.49 -10.29 -22.49
N ASN A 169 18.04 -11.05 -23.49
CA ASN A 169 18.20 -10.70 -24.91
C ASN A 169 17.01 -9.90 -25.47
N TRP A 170 16.02 -9.54 -24.64
CA TRP A 170 14.87 -8.76 -25.08
C TRP A 170 15.17 -7.26 -25.10
N ASP A 171 14.37 -6.50 -25.84
CA ASP A 171 14.46 -5.04 -25.82
C ASP A 171 14.20 -4.48 -24.42
N HIS A 172 15.08 -3.58 -23.96
CA HIS A 172 14.99 -2.99 -22.62
C HIS A 172 13.64 -2.32 -22.35
N ASN A 173 13.05 -1.66 -23.35
CA ASN A 173 11.73 -1.04 -23.23
C ASN A 173 10.63 -2.08 -22.95
N MET A 174 10.75 -3.29 -23.51
CA MET A 174 9.79 -4.36 -23.24
C MET A 174 9.97 -4.94 -21.84
N ILE A 175 11.21 -5.11 -21.38
CA ILE A 175 11.52 -5.58 -20.03
C ILE A 175 10.98 -4.59 -18.98
N GLU A 176 11.20 -3.29 -19.18
CA GLU A 176 10.68 -2.25 -18.30
C GLU A 176 9.14 -2.20 -18.31
N TRP A 177 8.52 -2.26 -19.49
CA TRP A 177 7.07 -2.21 -19.62
C TRP A 177 6.39 -3.46 -19.02
N LEU A 178 7.02 -4.63 -19.10
CA LEU A 178 6.53 -5.86 -18.47
C LEU A 178 6.81 -5.91 -16.96
N PHE A 179 7.57 -4.95 -16.41
CA PHE A 179 8.00 -4.90 -15.02
C PHE A 179 8.80 -6.16 -14.61
N LEU A 180 9.66 -6.65 -15.50
CA LEU A 180 10.46 -7.84 -15.27
C LEU A 180 11.72 -7.53 -14.44
N PRO A 181 12.19 -8.47 -13.59
CA PRO A 181 13.45 -8.31 -12.88
C PRO A 181 14.63 -8.39 -13.84
N ASP A 182 15.58 -7.49 -13.66
CA ASP A 182 16.86 -7.52 -14.36
C ASP A 182 17.99 -7.05 -13.40
N PHE A 183 19.18 -7.61 -13.59
CA PHE A 183 20.36 -7.26 -12.81
C PHE A 183 21.03 -5.97 -13.29
N MET A 184 20.87 -5.63 -14.58
CA MET A 184 21.46 -4.44 -15.20
C MET A 184 20.56 -3.22 -14.96
N ILE A 185 19.26 -3.37 -15.22
CA ILE A 185 18.27 -2.30 -15.04
C ILE A 185 17.19 -2.79 -14.07
N PRO A 186 17.41 -2.68 -12.75
CA PRO A 186 16.43 -3.15 -11.79
C PRO A 186 15.12 -2.33 -11.89
N PRO A 187 13.95 -2.95 -11.70
CA PRO A 187 12.68 -2.25 -11.74
C PRO A 187 12.62 -1.21 -10.62
N ASN A 188 12.19 0.00 -10.95
CA ASN A 188 12.19 1.12 -10.01
C ASN A 188 11.22 0.85 -8.83
N PRO A 189 11.71 0.71 -7.58
CA PRO A 189 10.87 0.42 -6.42
C PRO A 189 9.95 1.59 -6.05
N VAL A 190 10.24 2.82 -6.52
CA VAL A 190 9.39 3.99 -6.27
C VAL A 190 8.01 3.82 -6.91
N LYS A 191 7.91 3.03 -7.99
CA LYS A 191 6.64 2.69 -8.65
C LYS A 191 5.71 1.87 -7.74
N LEU A 192 6.20 1.31 -6.62
CA LEU A 192 5.37 0.55 -5.66
C LEU A 192 4.71 1.44 -4.59
N TYR A 193 5.18 2.67 -4.34
CA TYR A 193 4.68 3.48 -3.22
C TYR A 193 3.18 3.82 -3.32
N GLY A 194 2.62 3.89 -4.52
CA GLY A 194 1.19 4.18 -4.72
C GLY A 194 0.25 3.02 -4.39
N ASN A 195 0.75 1.78 -4.44
CA ASN A 195 -0.09 0.58 -4.27
C ASN A 195 -0.59 0.37 -2.83
N PRO A 196 0.24 0.57 -1.77
CA PRO A 196 -0.23 0.49 -0.39
C PRO A 196 -1.40 1.41 -0.08
N PHE A 197 -1.40 2.65 -0.61
CA PHE A 197 -2.50 3.59 -0.42
C PHE A 197 -3.81 3.06 -1.00
N LEU A 198 -3.77 2.51 -2.22
CA LEU A 198 -4.95 1.90 -2.84
C LEU A 198 -5.48 0.73 -1.99
N MET A 199 -4.58 -0.17 -1.57
CA MET A 199 -4.95 -1.33 -0.72
C MET A 199 -5.49 -0.92 0.64
N GLU A 200 -4.94 0.12 1.26
CA GLU A 200 -5.42 0.62 2.56
C GLU A 200 -6.86 1.13 2.46
N PHE A 201 -7.17 1.90 1.42
CA PHE A 201 -8.54 2.35 1.17
C PHE A 201 -9.47 1.16 0.86
N GLU A 202 -9.02 0.18 0.09
CA GLU A 202 -9.86 -1.01 -0.16
C GLU A 202 -10.12 -1.83 1.11
N ALA A 203 -9.10 -2.02 1.95
CA ALA A 203 -9.23 -2.75 3.21
C ALA A 203 -10.14 -2.01 4.20
N ALA A 204 -10.14 -0.68 4.19
CA ALA A 204 -11.00 0.14 5.04
C ALA A 204 -12.50 0.04 4.68
N LEU A 205 -12.85 -0.51 3.51
CA LEU A 205 -14.23 -0.75 3.07
C LEU A 205 -14.77 -2.15 3.41
N VAL A 206 -13.89 -3.11 3.73
CA VAL A 206 -14.28 -4.48 4.13
C VAL A 206 -15.13 -4.56 5.43
N PRO A 207 -15.04 -3.65 6.42
CA PRO A 207 -15.84 -3.76 7.64
C PRO A 207 -17.28 -3.21 7.54
N VAL A 208 -17.88 -3.11 6.35
CA VAL A 208 -19.27 -2.62 6.15
C VAL A 208 -20.19 -3.69 5.58
#